data_AF-A0A7Y4U687-F1
#
_entry.id   AF-A0A7Y4U687-F1
#
_cell.length_a   1.000
_cell.length_b   1.000
_cell.length_c   1.000
_cell.angle_alpha   90.00
_cell.angle_beta   90.00
_cell.angle_gamma   90.00
#
_symmetry.space_group_name_H-M   'P 1'
#
loop_
_entity.id
_entity.type
_entity.pdbx_description
1 polymer ?
#
loop_
_entity_poly.entity_id
_entity_poly.type
_entity_poly.pdbx_seq_one_letter_code
_entity_poly.pdbx_strand_id
1 'polypeptide(L)' 'MQELVAKLKADVIVRGPIFPEPVQVIVVIPMGDSVKLIGKGLSSGQVYEPILSLAQLAQLATSPEKEPFDGVPLRFRLG' A
#
# COMPACT_ATOMS: atom_id res chain seq x y z
N MET A 1 4.83 5.51 -11.94
CA MET A 1 3.47 5.40 -11.36
C MET A 1 3.06 3.95 -11.03
N GLN A 2 3.31 2.97 -11.90
CA GLN A 2 2.89 1.56 -11.71
C GLN A 2 3.49 0.88 -10.43
N GLU A 3 4.77 1.10 -10.11
CA GLU A 3 5.42 0.44 -8.96
C GLU A 3 4.95 0.92 -7.58
N LEU A 4 4.59 2.19 -7.45
CA LEU A 4 4.17 2.75 -6.16
C LEU A 4 2.76 2.27 -5.78
N VAL A 5 1.87 2.20 -6.78
CA VAL A 5 0.53 1.62 -6.63
C VAL A 5 0.61 0.10 -6.44
N ALA A 6 1.56 -0.59 -7.07
CA ALA A 6 1.76 -2.03 -6.90
C ALA A 6 2.19 -2.42 -5.47
N LYS A 7 2.82 -1.51 -4.71
CA LYS A 7 3.15 -1.70 -3.29
C LYS A 7 1.95 -1.50 -2.36
N LEU A 8 0.98 -0.68 -2.77
CA LEU A 8 -0.27 -0.44 -2.05
C LEU A 8 -1.33 -1.44 -2.51
N LYS A 9 -1.18 -2.68 -2.03
CA LYS A 9 -2.20 -3.71 -2.22
C LYS A 9 -3.29 -3.61 -1.15
N ALA A 10 -4.48 -4.10 -1.49
CA ALA A 10 -5.50 -4.41 -0.50
C ALA A 10 -4.89 -5.28 0.61
N ASP A 11 -5.35 -5.09 1.84
CA ASP A 11 -4.92 -5.72 3.09
C ASP A 11 -3.65 -5.14 3.74
N VAL A 12 -2.86 -4.31 3.03
CA VAL A 12 -1.64 -3.71 3.60
C VAL A 12 -1.99 -2.65 4.65
N ILE A 13 -1.24 -2.61 5.74
CA ILE A 13 -1.34 -1.55 6.75
C ILE A 13 -0.46 -0.36 6.36
N VAL A 14 -1.10 0.78 6.13
CA VAL A 14 -0.43 2.05 5.89
C VAL A 14 -0.35 2.88 7.16
N ARG A 15 0.82 3.48 7.38
CA ARG A 15 1.08 4.44 8.45
C ARG A 15 1.69 5.70 7.84
N GLY A 16 1.30 6.85 8.35
CA GLY A 16 1.89 8.11 7.92
C GLY A 16 1.20 9.30 8.54
N PRO A 17 1.74 10.51 8.33
CA PRO A 17 1.22 11.74 8.94
C PRO A 17 -0.18 12.12 8.46
N ILE A 18 -0.66 11.50 7.37
CA ILE A 18 -2.03 11.67 6.85
C ILE A 18 -3.06 10.97 7.72
N PHE A 19 -2.67 9.94 8.46
CA PHE A 19 -3.58 9.18 9.29
C PHE A 19 -3.20 9.32 10.77
N PRO A 20 -4.15 9.66 11.65
CA PRO A 20 -3.90 9.67 13.09
C PRO A 20 -3.70 8.26 13.67
N GLU A 21 -4.06 7.22 12.93
CA GLU A 21 -3.97 5.82 13.32
C GLU A 21 -3.49 4.93 12.15
N PRO A 22 -3.06 3.68 12.41
CA PRO A 22 -2.77 2.72 11.35
C PRO A 22 -4.05 2.34 10.58
N VAL A 23 -4.01 2.47 9.25
CA VAL A 23 -5.16 2.20 8.39
C VAL A 23 -4.86 0.98 7.51
N GLN A 24 -5.76 0.00 7.52
CA GLN A 24 -5.70 -1.15 6.62
C GLN A 24 -6.32 -0.77 5.28
N VAL A 25 -5.56 -0.92 4.20
CA VAL A 25 -6.00 -0.62 2.85
C VAL A 25 -7.07 -1.63 2.41
N ILE A 26 -8.23 -1.14 1.99
CA ILE A 26 -9.29 -1.96 1.42
C ILE A 26 -9.21 -1.89 -0.10
N VAL A 27 -9.19 -0.66 -0.65
CA VAL A 27 -9.24 -0.40 -2.08
C VAL A 27 -8.36 0.80 -2.42
N VAL A 28 -7.73 0.74 -3.58
CA VAL A 28 -6.89 1.82 -4.12
C VAL A 28 -7.38 2.15 -5.51
N ILE A 29 -7.86 3.37 -5.72
CA ILE A 29 -8.44 3.83 -6.99
C ILE A 29 -7.51 4.89 -7.58
N PRO A 30 -6.82 4.61 -8.70
CA PRO A 30 -6.01 5.61 -9.39
C PRO A 30 -6.92 6.66 -10.06
N MET A 31 -6.63 7.93 -9.81
CA MET A 31 -7.33 9.12 -10.33
C MET A 31 -6.33 10.04 -11.05
N GLY A 32 -5.79 9.57 -12.18
CA GLY A 32 -4.76 10.30 -12.92
C GLY A 32 -3.45 10.44 -12.12
N ASP A 33 -3.11 11.67 -11.74
CA ASP A 33 -1.91 12.00 -10.94
C ASP A 33 -2.07 11.78 -9.43
N SER A 34 -3.28 11.45 -8.98
CA SER A 34 -3.59 11.15 -7.59
C SER A 34 -4.20 9.76 -7.44
N VAL A 35 -4.24 9.25 -6.23
CA VAL A 35 -4.78 7.93 -5.90
C VAL A 35 -5.70 8.07 -4.70
N LYS A 36 -6.96 7.68 -4.85
CA LYS A 36 -7.88 7.59 -3.72
C LYS A 36 -7.62 6.27 -3.00
N LEU A 37 -7.26 6.35 -1.73
CA LEU A 37 -7.07 5.19 -0.87
C LEU A 37 -8.30 5.07 0.03
N ILE A 38 -8.94 3.92 -0.02
CA ILE A 38 -10.03 3.54 0.87
C ILE A 38 -9.45 2.54 1.86
N GLY A 39 -9.50 2.85 3.14
CA GLY A 39 -9.00 1.98 4.19
C GLY A 39 -9.77 2.11 5.48
N LYS A 40 -9.62 1.13 6.37
CA LYS A 40 -10.26 1.12 7.69
C LYS A 40 -9.22 1.28 8.78
N GLY A 41 -9.46 2.22 9.68
CA GLY A 41 -8.65 2.41 10.89
C GLY A 41 -8.71 1.16 11.76
N LEU A 42 -7.54 0.64 12.14
CA LEU A 42 -7.45 -0.55 12.98
C LEU A 42 -7.80 -0.25 14.45
N SER A 43 -7.70 1.01 14.88
CA SER A 43 -7.97 1.42 16.26
C SER A 43 -9.39 1.93 16.44
N SER A 44 -9.87 2.80 15.54
CA SER A 44 -11.21 3.36 15.63
C SER A 44 -12.27 2.57 14.87
N GLY A 45 -11.86 1.71 13.92
CA GLY A 45 -12.78 1.03 13.01
C GLY A 45 -13.42 1.95 11.97
N GLN A 46 -13.04 3.23 11.90
CA GLN A 46 -13.58 4.19 10.94
C GLN A 46 -13.01 3.95 9.54
N VAL A 47 -13.82 4.22 8.52
CA VAL A 47 -13.37 4.15 7.12
C VAL A 47 -12.85 5.52 6.70
N TYR A 48 -11.63 5.53 6.18
CA TYR A 48 -10.94 6.70 5.65
C TYR A 48 -10.81 6.58 4.14
N GLU A 49 -11.14 7.65 3.43
CA GLU A 49 -11.10 7.71 1.96
C GLU A 49 -10.21 8.85 1.41
N PRO A 50 -8.97 9.07 1.91
CA PRO A 50 -8.15 10.19 1.46
C PRO A 50 -7.71 10.06 0.01
N ILE A 51 -7.57 11.21 -0.63
CA ILE A 51 -6.94 11.35 -1.95
C ILE A 51 -5.47 11.69 -1.73
N LEU A 52 -4.60 10.83 -2.22
CA LEU A 52 -3.16 10.90 -2.06
C LEU A 52 -2.50 11.27 -3.39
N SER A 53 -1.75 12.35 -3.38
CA SER A 53 -0.84 12.70 -4.48
C SER A 53 0.45 11.89 -4.42
N LEU A 54 1.24 11.88 -5.51
CA LEU A 54 2.54 11.23 -5.55
C LEU A 54 3.48 11.62 -4.39
N ALA A 55 3.49 12.89 -4.01
CA ALA A 55 4.30 13.39 -2.89
C ALA A 55 3.85 12.80 -1.54
N GLN A 56 2.53 12.66 -1.34
CA GLN A 56 1.95 12.08 -0.13
C GLN A 56 2.18 10.58 -0.07
N LEU A 57 2.04 9.88 -1.21
CA LEU A 57 2.35 8.45 -1.32
C LEU A 57 3.82 8.16 -0.97
N ALA A 58 4.75 9.04 -1.37
CA ALA A 58 6.16 8.92 -1.01
C ALA A 58 6.43 9.10 0.49
N GLN A 59 5.54 9.78 1.22
CA GLN A 59 5.62 9.96 2.68
C GLN A 59 4.94 8.84 3.46
N LEU A 60 4.21 7.94 2.79
CA LEU A 60 3.54 6.81 3.44
C LEU A 60 4.53 5.66 3.67
N ALA A 61 4.62 5.23 4.92
CA ALA A 61 5.28 3.99 5.27
C ALA A 61 4.26 2.85 5.17
N THR A 62 4.43 2.01 4.16
CA THR A 62 3.75 0.71 4.10
C THR A 62 4.55 -0.27 4.94
N SER A 63 3.88 -1.03 5.81
CA SER A 63 4.52 -2.19 6.44
C SER A 63 4.43 -3.35 5.45
N PRO A 64 5.54 -3.81 4.83
CA PRO A 64 5.47 -4.97 3.96
C PRO A 64 5.24 -6.22 4.81
N GLU A 65 4.10 -6.88 4.63
CA GLU A 65 3.85 -8.21 5.23
C GLU A 65 4.53 -9.36 4.48
N LYS A 66 5.23 -9.06 3.37
CA LYS A 66 5.93 -10.07 2.60
C LYS A 66 7.32 -9.59 2.25
N GLU A 67 8.31 -10.32 2.76
CA GLU A 67 9.64 -10.38 2.17
C GLU A 67 9.48 -10.44 0.64
N PRO A 68 10.28 -9.68 -0.13
CA PRO A 68 10.33 -9.87 -1.57
C PRO A 68 10.81 -11.31 -1.78
N PHE A 69 9.88 -12.22 -2.08
CA PHE A 69 10.19 -13.52 -2.61
C PHE A 69 10.67 -13.29 -4.06
N ASP A 70 11.85 -12.69 -4.20
CA ASP A 70 12.67 -12.75 -5.40
C ASP A 70 13.20 -14.19 -5.48
N GLY A 71 12.27 -15.13 -5.70
CA GLY A 71 12.57 -16.50 -6.07
C GLY A 71 13.16 -16.49 -7.47
N VAL A 72 14.45 -16.18 -7.57
CA VAL A 72 15.22 -16.23 -8.82
C VAL A 72 15.06 -17.63 -9.43
N PRO A 73 14.40 -17.81 -10.59
CA PRO A 73 14.15 -19.13 -11.17
C PRO A 73 15.40 -19.82 -11.73
N LEU A 74 16.57 -19.15 -11.73
CA LEU A 74 17.76 -19.56 -12.49
C LEU A 74 18.54 -20.77 -11.93
N ARG A 75 17.99 -21.54 -10.98
CA ARG A 75 18.70 -22.69 -10.39
C ARG A 75 17.97 -24.03 -10.39
N PHE A 76 16.76 -24.13 -10.95
CA PHE A 76 16.15 -25.43 -11.16
C PHE A 76 16.77 -26.12 -12.38
N ARG A 77 17.90 -26.81 -12.16
CA ARG A 77 18.35 -27.90 -13.04
C ARG A 77 17.78 -29.18 -12.44
N LEU A 78 16.74 -29.73 -13.08
CA LEU A 78 16.33 -31.12 -12.83
C LEU A 78 17.45 -32.01 -13.38
N GLY A 79 18.20 -32.63 -12.49
CA GLY A 79 19.11 -33.73 -12.79
C GLY A 79 18.42 -35.06 -12.52
#